data_AF-A0A150TKY9-F1
#
_entry.id   AF-A0A150TKY9-F1
#
_cell.length_a   1.000
_cell.length_b   1.000
_cell.length_c   1.000
_cell.angle_alpha   90.00
_cell.angle_beta   90.00
_cell.angle_gamma   90.00
#
_symmetry.space_group_name_H-M   'P 1'
#
loop_
_entity.id
_entity.type
_entity.pdbx_description
1 polymer ?
#
loop_
_entity_poly.entity_id
_entity_poly.type
_entity_poly.pdbx_seq_one_letter_code
_entity_poly.pdbx_strand_id
1 'polypeptide(L)'
;MHIHPGQGASAHPSRALLASAASLAALLLSAPAAFAQSADAADPAGAQPQAAPYGAPPPYGAPAPYGQQPGYYPPPGYPPPGYAPPPGYAQTSTGYPVGPRVMNYEEGQAVPEGYHVEERARRGLVIGGAVTFGVTYLLSAMVGLVAESADRASGGTGESYIPLYIPVAGPFITIGTADAKGGGIFVLMVDGLAQAAGVGMFIGGLAAPQQKLVRNDVSLSVKPIVTGDTLGLGVSGSL
;
A
#
# COMPACT_ATOMS: atom_id res chain seq x y z
N MET A 1 80.69 33.70 10.52
CA MET A 1 79.73 32.74 9.94
C MET A 1 78.53 32.72 10.87
N HIS A 2 77.56 33.60 10.62
CA HIS A 2 76.38 33.81 11.47
C HIS A 2 75.17 33.23 10.74
N ILE A 3 74.54 32.21 11.31
CA ILE A 3 73.32 31.59 10.77
C ILE A 3 72.14 32.18 11.55
N HIS A 4 71.26 32.88 10.85
CA HIS A 4 70.00 33.41 11.38
C HIS A 4 68.91 32.33 11.29
N PRO A 5 68.26 31.92 12.39
CA PRO A 5 67.02 31.16 12.34
C PRO A 5 65.84 32.12 12.48
N GLY A 6 64.94 32.14 11.48
CA GLY A 6 63.79 33.04 11.51
C GLY A 6 62.80 32.75 10.38
N GLN A 7 62.18 31.57 10.41
CA GLN A 7 61.02 31.25 9.56
C GLN A 7 59.83 30.97 10.48
N GLY A 8 59.09 32.02 10.81
CA GLY A 8 57.78 31.92 11.43
C GLY A 8 56.74 31.60 10.36
N ALA A 9 56.33 30.34 10.27
CA ALA A 9 55.19 29.93 9.47
C ALA A 9 53.90 30.25 10.25
N SER A 10 53.25 31.34 9.86
CA SER A 10 51.93 31.73 10.35
C SER A 10 50.88 30.70 9.92
N ALA A 11 50.43 29.86 10.85
CA ALA A 11 49.30 28.97 10.63
C ALA A 11 48.00 29.79 10.58
N HIS A 12 47.40 29.93 9.40
CA HIS A 12 46.06 30.47 9.25
C HIS A 12 45.02 29.44 9.73
N PRO A 13 44.07 29.80 10.60
CA PRO A 13 43.00 28.89 11.01
C PRO A 13 41.99 28.74 9.86
N SER A 14 41.87 27.51 9.36
CA SER A 14 40.88 27.04 8.38
C SER A 14 39.46 27.14 8.94
N ARG A 15 38.89 28.35 8.97
CA ARG A 15 37.47 28.61 9.29
C ARG A 15 36.64 28.71 8.02
N ALA A 16 36.51 27.60 7.30
CA ALA A 16 35.51 27.49 6.23
C ALA A 16 35.29 26.00 6.00
N LEU A 17 34.12 25.49 6.42
CA LEU A 17 33.46 24.24 5.94
C LEU A 17 32.37 23.69 6.89
N LEU A 18 31.92 24.45 7.90
CA LEU A 18 30.80 24.02 8.77
C LEU A 18 29.39 24.40 8.26
N ALA A 19 29.25 24.83 7.00
CA ALA A 19 27.99 25.41 6.51
C ALA A 19 27.19 24.53 5.53
N SER A 20 27.58 23.26 5.27
CA SER A 20 26.89 22.44 4.25
C SER A 20 26.16 21.18 4.78
N ALA A 21 26.18 20.91 6.08
CA ALA A 21 25.47 19.75 6.65
C ALA A 21 23.99 20.04 6.98
N ALA A 22 23.59 21.31 7.07
CA ALA A 22 22.24 21.69 7.47
C ALA A 22 21.17 21.49 6.37
N SER A 23 21.58 21.29 5.11
CA SER A 23 20.65 21.22 3.97
C SER A 23 20.02 19.83 3.78
N LEU A 24 20.62 18.75 4.31
CA LEU A 24 20.07 17.39 4.17
C LEU A 24 18.97 17.08 5.19
N ALA A 25 18.97 17.72 6.36
CA ALA A 25 17.94 17.53 7.37
C ALA A 25 16.56 18.08 6.93
N ALA A 26 16.54 19.05 6.00
CA ALA A 26 15.31 19.63 5.47
C ALA A 26 14.57 18.70 4.50
N LEU A 27 15.25 17.74 3.85
CA LEU A 27 14.59 16.77 2.96
C LEU A 27 13.87 15.64 3.71
N LEU A 28 14.23 15.38 4.97
CA LEU A 28 13.61 14.33 5.80
C LEU A 28 12.25 14.76 6.38
N LEU A 29 11.91 16.05 6.38
CA LEU A 29 10.60 16.54 6.85
C LEU A 29 9.55 16.64 5.74
N SER A 30 9.91 16.47 4.47
CA SER A 30 8.96 16.40 3.35
C SER A 30 8.70 14.96 2.95
N ALA A 31 8.28 14.11 3.89
CA ALA A 31 7.71 12.82 3.53
C ALA A 31 6.33 13.08 2.89
N PRO A 32 6.08 12.68 1.63
CA PRO A 32 4.71 12.67 1.13
C PRO A 32 3.95 11.64 1.96
N ALA A 33 2.89 12.08 2.64
CA ALA A 33 1.89 11.25 3.31
C ALA A 33 1.06 10.38 2.32
N ALA A 34 1.66 9.98 1.20
CA ALA A 34 1.01 9.40 0.02
C ALA A 34 0.88 7.86 0.07
N PHE A 35 1.47 7.19 1.07
CA PHE A 35 1.40 5.72 1.18
C PHE A 35 0.44 5.20 2.25
N ALA A 36 -0.39 6.06 2.85
CA ALA A 36 -1.51 5.65 3.71
C ALA A 36 -2.78 5.24 2.92
N GLN A 37 -2.76 5.31 1.59
CA GLN A 37 -3.84 4.86 0.71
C GLN A 37 -3.52 3.43 0.25
N SER A 38 -3.71 2.40 1.08
CA SER A 38 -5.00 1.73 1.20
C SER A 38 -4.98 0.74 2.37
N ALA A 39 -5.26 1.23 3.57
CA ALA A 39 -6.23 0.52 4.40
C ALA A 39 -7.60 1.01 3.92
N ASP A 40 -8.60 0.14 3.88
CA ASP A 40 -10.00 0.59 3.87
C ASP A 40 -10.09 1.79 4.80
N ALA A 41 -10.40 2.96 4.24
CA ALA A 41 -11.04 3.97 5.04
C ALA A 41 -12.30 3.25 5.55
N ALA A 42 -12.25 2.79 6.81
CA ALA A 42 -13.39 2.97 7.66
C ALA A 42 -13.79 4.42 7.39
N ASP A 43 -14.91 4.56 6.67
CA ASP A 43 -15.53 5.83 6.36
C ASP A 43 -15.31 6.72 7.58
N PRO A 44 -14.75 7.94 7.44
CA PRO A 44 -14.89 8.88 8.54
C PRO A 44 -16.37 8.80 8.90
N ALA A 45 -16.67 8.75 10.20
CA ALA A 45 -17.96 9.17 10.68
C ALA A 45 -18.12 10.64 10.24
N GLY A 46 -18.37 10.86 8.95
CA GLY A 46 -19.11 11.98 8.46
C GLY A 46 -20.33 11.95 9.31
N ALA A 47 -20.55 13.05 10.02
CA ALA A 47 -21.83 13.34 10.60
C ALA A 47 -22.87 12.88 9.58
N GLN A 48 -23.52 11.76 9.86
CA GLN A 48 -24.60 11.28 9.02
C GLN A 48 -25.49 12.52 8.89
N PRO A 49 -25.83 12.98 7.67
CA PRO A 49 -26.89 13.96 7.52
C PRO A 49 -28.03 13.40 8.36
N GLN A 50 -28.34 14.10 9.45
CA GLN A 50 -29.35 13.70 10.40
C GLN A 50 -30.57 13.42 9.55
N ALA A 51 -30.93 12.13 9.42
CA ALA A 51 -31.95 11.72 8.48
C ALA A 51 -33.16 12.59 8.78
N ALA A 52 -33.53 13.44 7.81
CA ALA A 52 -34.75 14.21 7.94
C ALA A 52 -35.83 13.18 8.32
N PRO A 53 -36.56 13.38 9.44
CA PRO A 53 -37.53 12.40 9.89
C PRO A 53 -38.42 12.10 8.70
N TYR A 54 -38.30 10.87 8.19
CA TYR A 54 -39.12 10.40 7.10
C TYR A 54 -40.54 10.54 7.61
N GLY A 55 -41.23 11.55 7.09
CA GLY A 55 -42.66 11.71 7.32
C GLY A 55 -43.30 10.38 6.97
N ALA A 56 -44.13 9.87 7.87
CA ALA A 56 -44.90 8.67 7.61
C ALA A 56 -45.54 8.77 6.21
N PRO A 57 -45.45 7.72 5.38
CA PRO A 57 -46.12 7.73 4.08
C PRO A 57 -47.60 8.09 4.31
N PRO A 58 -48.18 9.00 3.50
CA PRO A 58 -49.57 9.38 3.67
C PRO A 58 -50.43 8.10 3.64
N PRO A 59 -51.40 7.96 4.54
CA PRO A 59 -52.26 6.79 4.57
C PRO A 59 -52.88 6.63 3.18
N TYR A 60 -52.72 5.43 2.61
CA TYR A 60 -53.35 5.06 1.35
C TYR A 60 -54.83 5.41 1.46
N GLY A 61 -55.27 6.37 0.64
CA GLY A 61 -56.66 6.78 0.56
C GLY A 61 -57.52 5.54 0.30
N ALA A 62 -58.57 5.38 1.10
CA ALA A 62 -59.53 4.30 0.91
C ALA A 62 -60.05 4.32 -0.54
N PRO A 63 -60.16 3.16 -1.21
CA PRO A 63 -60.73 3.09 -2.54
C PRO A 63 -62.15 3.66 -2.53
N ALA A 64 -62.44 4.54 -3.50
CA ALA A 64 -63.75 5.15 -3.65
C ALA A 64 -64.83 4.05 -3.76
N PRO A 65 -66.00 4.22 -3.12
CA PRO A 65 -67.09 3.26 -3.25
C PRO A 65 -67.49 3.16 -4.71
N TYR A 66 -67.40 1.95 -5.28
CA TYR A 66 -67.92 1.67 -6.60
C TYR A 66 -69.43 1.96 -6.60
N GLY A 67 -69.81 3.01 -7.33
CA GLY A 67 -71.19 3.25 -7.68
C GLY A 67 -71.72 2.05 -8.46
N GLN A 68 -72.79 1.45 -7.95
CA GLN A 68 -73.56 0.42 -8.65
C GLN A 68 -74.03 1.00 -10.00
N GLN A 69 -73.43 0.55 -11.11
CA GLN A 69 -73.98 0.79 -12.44
C GLN A 69 -75.12 -0.21 -12.70
N PRO A 70 -76.31 0.24 -13.17
CA PRO A 70 -77.43 -0.64 -13.47
C PRO A 70 -77.09 -1.64 -14.58
N GLY A 71 -77.56 -2.87 -14.40
CA GLY A 71 -77.19 -4.05 -15.18
C GLY A 71 -77.36 -3.92 -16.69
N TYR A 72 -76.30 -4.32 -17.39
CA TYR A 72 -76.33 -4.66 -18.81
C TYR A 72 -76.04 -6.16 -18.94
N TYR A 73 -77.00 -6.90 -19.49
CA TYR A 73 -76.81 -8.28 -19.92
C TYR A 73 -75.86 -8.30 -21.14
N PRO A 74 -74.72 -9.02 -21.10
CA PRO A 74 -73.89 -9.16 -22.30
C PRO A 74 -74.54 -10.13 -23.31
N PRO A 75 -74.55 -9.80 -24.61
CA PRO A 75 -75.08 -10.68 -25.65
C PRO A 75 -74.22 -11.94 -25.87
N PRO A 76 -74.81 -13.05 -26.37
CA PRO A 76 -74.11 -14.32 -26.59
C PRO A 76 -72.89 -14.20 -27.52
N GLY A 77 -71.77 -14.78 -27.08
CA GLY A 77 -70.43 -14.49 -27.58
C GLY A 77 -70.02 -15.16 -28.89
N TYR A 78 -69.11 -14.48 -29.58
CA TYR A 78 -68.17 -15.07 -30.54
C TYR A 78 -66.82 -15.28 -29.84
N PRO A 79 -66.14 -16.42 -30.01
CA PRO A 79 -64.81 -16.62 -29.44
C PRO A 79 -63.81 -15.63 -30.09
N PRO A 80 -63.00 -14.91 -29.29
CA PRO A 80 -62.01 -13.99 -29.84
C PRO A 80 -60.91 -14.76 -30.60
N PRO A 81 -60.43 -14.24 -31.75
CA PRO A 81 -59.33 -14.85 -32.48
C PRO A 81 -58.09 -14.99 -31.60
N GLY A 82 -57.52 -16.19 -31.57
CA GLY A 82 -56.32 -16.50 -30.79
C GLY A 82 -55.14 -15.66 -31.23
N TYR A 83 -54.80 -14.65 -30.44
CA TYR A 83 -53.52 -13.96 -30.55
C TYR A 83 -52.42 -14.94 -30.16
N ALA A 84 -51.54 -15.26 -31.10
CA ALA A 84 -50.26 -15.89 -30.78
C ALA A 84 -49.52 -14.98 -29.79
N PRO A 85 -49.00 -15.52 -28.66
CA PRO A 85 -48.22 -14.71 -27.74
C PRO A 85 -47.04 -14.10 -28.51
N PRO A 86 -46.75 -12.80 -28.32
CA PRO A 86 -45.62 -12.16 -28.98
C PRO A 86 -44.34 -12.94 -28.66
N PRO A 87 -43.38 -13.05 -29.61
CA PRO A 87 -42.12 -13.75 -29.40
C PRO A 87 -41.54 -13.32 -28.06
N GLY A 88 -41.58 -14.24 -27.11
CA GLY A 88 -41.10 -14.01 -25.78
C GLY A 88 -39.68 -13.51 -25.91
N TYR A 89 -39.43 -12.33 -25.36
CA TYR A 89 -38.09 -11.93 -24.96
C TYR A 89 -37.49 -13.16 -24.31
N ALA A 90 -36.53 -13.78 -24.99
CA ALA A 90 -35.77 -14.87 -24.42
C ALA A 90 -35.33 -14.35 -23.06
N GLN A 91 -35.85 -14.97 -22.01
CA GLN A 91 -35.50 -14.67 -20.65
C GLN A 91 -33.99 -14.89 -20.62
N THR A 92 -33.22 -13.80 -20.71
CA THR A 92 -31.77 -13.82 -20.60
C THR A 92 -31.52 -14.58 -19.33
N SER A 93 -30.95 -15.78 -19.46
CA SER A 93 -30.75 -16.69 -18.34
C SER A 93 -30.18 -15.86 -17.21
N THR A 94 -30.93 -15.76 -16.13
CA THR A 94 -30.58 -14.98 -14.94
C THR A 94 -29.26 -15.52 -14.45
N GLY A 95 -28.17 -14.89 -14.91
CA GLY A 95 -26.84 -15.15 -14.41
C GLY A 95 -26.90 -14.92 -12.92
N TYR A 96 -26.62 -15.97 -12.16
CA TYR A 96 -26.44 -15.87 -10.72
C TYR A 96 -25.59 -14.63 -10.44
N PRO A 97 -25.98 -13.75 -9.49
CA PRO A 97 -25.19 -12.58 -9.17
C PRO A 97 -23.78 -13.05 -8.81
N VAL A 98 -22.85 -12.77 -9.71
CA VAL A 98 -21.47 -13.20 -9.62
C VAL A 98 -20.85 -12.42 -8.45
N GLY A 99 -20.74 -13.07 -7.30
CA GLY A 99 -20.20 -12.45 -6.08
C GLY A 99 -18.76 -11.93 -6.27
N PRO A 100 -18.21 -11.15 -5.33
CA PRO A 100 -16.88 -10.55 -5.46
C PRO A 100 -15.79 -11.57 -5.78
N ARG A 101 -14.85 -11.26 -6.69
CA ARG A 101 -13.77 -12.19 -7.08
C ARG A 101 -12.91 -12.66 -5.90
N VAL A 102 -12.77 -11.79 -4.90
CA VAL A 102 -11.98 -12.03 -3.70
C VAL A 102 -12.77 -11.52 -2.50
N MET A 103 -12.91 -12.34 -1.46
CA MET A 103 -13.50 -11.97 -0.18
C MET A 103 -12.55 -12.31 0.96
N ASN A 104 -12.66 -11.61 2.08
CA ASN A 104 -11.86 -11.94 3.27
C ASN A 104 -12.43 -13.23 3.89
N TYR A 105 -11.55 -14.17 4.23
CA TYR A 105 -11.93 -15.37 4.95
C TYR A 105 -11.71 -15.14 6.44
N GLU A 106 -12.73 -15.38 7.26
CA GLU A 106 -12.57 -15.50 8.71
C GLU A 106 -12.58 -16.97 9.10
N GLU A 107 -11.68 -17.35 9.99
CA GLU A 107 -11.55 -18.73 10.44
C GLU A 107 -12.87 -19.20 11.08
N GLY A 108 -13.38 -20.35 10.60
CA GLY A 108 -14.66 -20.91 11.04
C GLY A 108 -15.87 -20.47 10.21
N GLN A 109 -15.73 -19.55 9.25
CA GLN A 109 -16.81 -19.29 8.29
C GLN A 109 -16.92 -20.42 7.27
N ALA A 110 -18.17 -20.74 6.89
CA ALA A 110 -18.44 -21.69 5.82
C ALA A 110 -18.00 -21.10 4.47
N VAL A 111 -17.25 -21.87 3.69
CA VAL A 111 -16.80 -21.47 2.34
C VAL A 111 -18.02 -21.47 1.41
N PRO A 112 -18.40 -20.33 0.80
CA PRO A 112 -19.51 -20.29 -0.16
C PRO A 112 -19.24 -21.16 -1.38
N GLU A 113 -20.30 -21.71 -1.98
CA GLU A 113 -20.19 -22.50 -3.20
C GLU A 113 -19.51 -21.69 -4.32
N GLY A 114 -18.59 -22.32 -5.05
CA GLY A 114 -17.82 -21.65 -6.10
C GLY A 114 -16.61 -20.84 -5.60
N TYR A 115 -16.26 -20.93 -4.31
CA TYR A 115 -15.03 -20.35 -3.75
C TYR A 115 -14.13 -21.43 -3.15
N HIS A 116 -12.83 -21.12 -3.06
CA HIS A 116 -11.87 -21.86 -2.26
C HIS A 116 -11.02 -20.90 -1.42
N VAL A 117 -10.42 -21.42 -0.35
CA VAL A 117 -9.50 -20.66 0.49
C VAL A 117 -8.12 -20.67 -0.16
N GLU A 118 -7.54 -19.49 -0.35
CA GLU A 118 -6.18 -19.29 -0.86
C GLU A 118 -5.38 -18.47 0.15
N GLU A 119 -4.16 -18.92 0.46
CA GLU A 119 -3.20 -18.15 1.25
C GLU A 119 -2.49 -17.14 0.37
N ARG A 120 -2.55 -15.86 0.73
CA ARG A 120 -1.88 -14.78 0.01
C ARG A 120 -1.00 -13.96 0.94
N ALA A 121 0.20 -13.63 0.49
CA ALA A 121 1.06 -12.69 1.19
C ALA A 121 0.35 -11.34 1.41
N ARG A 122 0.68 -10.66 2.51
CA ARG A 122 0.13 -9.33 2.81
C ARG A 122 0.85 -8.28 1.95
N ARG A 123 0.41 -8.14 0.70
CA ARG A 123 1.06 -7.30 -0.32
C ARG A 123 1.41 -5.90 0.17
N GLY A 124 0.51 -5.23 0.89
CA GLY A 124 0.79 -3.90 1.45
C GLY A 124 1.96 -3.89 2.45
N LEU A 125 2.09 -4.93 3.26
CA LEU A 125 3.15 -5.10 4.26
C LEU A 125 4.49 -5.44 3.59
N VAL A 126 4.46 -6.29 2.56
CA VAL A 126 5.64 -6.61 1.73
C VAL A 126 6.14 -5.38 0.98
N ILE A 127 5.24 -4.69 0.26
CA ILE A 127 5.60 -3.51 -0.54
C ILE A 127 6.05 -2.38 0.37
N GLY A 128 5.28 -2.08 1.43
CA GLY A 128 5.62 -1.06 2.41
C GLY A 128 6.97 -1.34 3.07
N GLY A 129 7.19 -2.57 3.52
CA GLY A 129 8.46 -2.99 4.10
C GLY A 129 9.65 -2.85 3.15
N ALA A 130 9.50 -3.32 1.91
CA ALA A 130 10.55 -3.22 0.89
C ALA A 130 10.90 -1.77 0.55
N VAL A 131 9.89 -0.90 0.40
CA VAL A 131 10.11 0.53 0.13
C VAL A 131 10.73 1.23 1.32
N THR A 132 10.19 1.06 2.53
CA THR A 132 10.73 1.67 3.74
C THR A 132 12.18 1.26 3.97
N PHE A 133 12.49 -0.04 3.91
CA PHE A 133 13.85 -0.55 4.07
C PHE A 133 14.77 -0.05 2.95
N GLY A 134 14.36 -0.17 1.69
CA GLY A 134 15.19 0.18 0.54
C GLY A 134 15.54 1.66 0.49
N VAL A 135 14.58 2.55 0.76
CA VAL A 135 14.82 4.00 0.77
C VAL A 135 15.71 4.40 1.93
N THR A 136 15.42 3.93 3.15
CA THR A 136 16.21 4.29 4.34
C THR A 136 17.64 3.80 4.20
N TYR A 137 17.85 2.54 3.84
CA TYR A 137 19.18 1.98 3.60
C TYR A 137 19.95 2.74 2.51
N LEU A 138 19.31 3.07 1.38
CA LEU A 138 19.96 3.82 0.31
C LEU A 138 20.40 5.21 0.79
N LEU A 139 19.57 5.89 1.58
CA LEU A 139 19.92 7.17 2.20
C LEU A 139 21.09 7.01 3.19
N SER A 140 21.11 5.97 4.02
CA SER A 140 22.23 5.68 4.92
C SER A 140 23.53 5.47 4.16
N ALA A 141 23.49 4.69 3.08
CA ALA A 141 24.65 4.44 2.22
C ALA A 141 25.15 5.72 1.53
N MET A 142 24.23 6.58 1.06
CA MET A 142 24.58 7.89 0.51
C MET A 142 25.21 8.83 1.55
N VAL A 143 24.65 8.87 2.77
CA VAL A 143 25.22 9.64 3.88
C VAL A 143 26.61 9.10 4.24
N GLY A 144 26.77 7.78 4.29
CA GLY A 144 28.07 7.12 4.48
C GLY A 144 29.08 7.56 3.45
N LEU A 145 28.74 7.51 2.17
CA LEU A 145 29.60 7.94 1.06
C LEU A 145 30.01 9.42 1.19
N VAL A 146 29.06 10.30 1.45
CA VAL A 146 29.33 11.75 1.57
C VAL A 146 30.20 12.03 2.81
N ALA A 147 29.86 11.47 3.96
CA ALA A 147 30.59 11.67 5.21
C ALA A 147 32.01 11.10 5.15
N GLU A 148 32.17 9.89 4.58
CA GLU A 148 33.46 9.25 4.33
C GLU A 148 34.34 10.13 3.42
N SER A 149 33.77 10.69 2.35
CA SER A 149 34.50 11.58 1.44
C SER A 149 34.94 12.89 2.11
N ALA A 150 34.09 13.47 2.95
CA ALA A 150 34.37 14.69 3.68
C ALA A 150 35.46 14.47 4.74
N ASP A 151 35.37 13.36 5.49
CA ASP A 151 36.36 13.01 6.51
C ASP A 151 37.76 12.86 5.91
N ARG A 152 37.87 12.14 4.79
CA ARG A 152 39.14 12.00 4.05
C ARG A 152 39.68 13.33 3.54
N ALA A 153 38.81 14.21 3.05
CA ALA A 153 39.22 15.53 2.60
C ALA A 153 39.78 16.40 3.75
N SER A 154 39.36 16.14 4.99
CA SER A 154 39.90 16.77 6.21
C SER A 154 41.09 16.06 6.84
N GLY A 155 41.61 15.00 6.22
CA GLY A 155 42.78 14.24 6.70
C GLY A 155 42.44 13.03 7.59
N GLY A 156 41.17 12.66 7.69
CA GLY A 156 40.71 11.42 8.34
C GLY A 156 40.84 10.19 7.42
N THR A 157 40.51 9.00 7.95
CA THR A 157 40.57 7.73 7.21
C THR A 157 39.26 7.39 6.49
N GLY A 158 38.14 8.00 6.90
CA GLY A 158 36.78 7.68 6.47
C GLY A 158 36.21 6.41 7.11
N GLU A 159 37.00 5.66 7.88
CA GLU A 159 36.61 4.34 8.41
C GLU A 159 35.44 4.41 9.40
N SER A 160 35.30 5.53 10.11
CA SER A 160 34.21 5.80 11.03
C SER A 160 32.82 5.69 10.41
N TYR A 161 32.69 5.88 9.09
CA TYR A 161 31.43 5.87 8.35
C TYR A 161 31.20 4.61 7.52
N ILE A 162 32.20 3.73 7.39
CA ILE A 162 32.07 2.43 6.72
C ILE A 162 30.89 1.60 7.26
N PRO A 163 30.57 1.60 8.57
CA PRO A 163 29.44 0.82 9.06
C PRO A 163 28.10 1.19 8.41
N LEU A 164 27.90 2.41 7.88
CA LEU A 164 26.65 2.80 7.20
C LEU A 164 26.32 1.98 5.93
N TYR A 165 27.28 1.25 5.37
CA TYR A 165 27.05 0.30 4.27
C TYR A 165 26.50 -1.05 4.77
N ILE A 166 26.45 -1.30 6.07
CA ILE A 166 25.85 -2.50 6.66
C ILE A 166 24.38 -2.20 6.92
N PRO A 167 23.42 -2.87 6.24
CA PRO A 167 22.01 -2.61 6.47
C PRO A 167 21.60 -2.97 7.90
N VAL A 168 20.67 -2.21 8.45
CA VAL A 168 20.09 -2.34 9.81
C VAL A 168 21.09 -2.11 10.94
N ALA A 169 22.21 -2.84 10.97
CA ALA A 169 23.20 -2.75 12.03
C ALA A 169 24.09 -1.50 11.90
N GLY A 170 24.33 -1.05 10.66
CA GLY A 170 25.23 0.05 10.34
C GLY A 170 24.98 1.35 11.08
N PRO A 171 23.75 1.89 11.09
CA PRO A 171 23.43 3.10 11.82
C PRO A 171 23.77 3.01 13.32
N PHE A 172 23.51 1.87 13.95
CA PHE A 172 23.80 1.65 15.37
C PHE A 172 25.31 1.55 15.65
N ILE A 173 26.06 0.87 14.78
CA ILE A 173 27.52 0.79 14.89
C ILE A 173 28.14 2.18 14.68
N THR A 174 27.62 2.95 13.71
CA THR A 174 28.11 4.29 13.36
C THR A 174 28.01 5.27 14.53
N ILE A 175 27.00 5.14 15.40
CA ILE A 175 26.89 5.96 16.63
C ILE A 175 28.14 5.82 17.51
N GLY A 176 28.72 4.61 17.59
CA GLY A 176 29.93 4.34 18.37
C GLY A 176 31.24 4.63 17.63
N THR A 177 31.25 4.57 16.29
CA THR A 177 32.49 4.72 15.51
C THR A 177 32.73 6.12 14.96
N ALA A 178 31.68 6.93 14.78
CA ALA A 178 31.76 8.25 14.16
C ALA A 178 31.71 9.43 15.14
N ASP A 179 31.87 9.18 16.45
CA ASP A 179 31.74 10.19 17.52
C ASP A 179 30.51 11.10 17.32
N ALA A 180 29.40 10.49 16.87
CA ALA A 180 28.19 11.23 16.55
C ALA A 180 27.69 11.96 17.81
N LYS A 181 27.34 13.25 17.70
CA LYS A 181 26.85 14.05 18.83
C LYS A 181 25.46 14.59 18.55
N GLY A 182 24.65 14.66 19.61
CA GLY A 182 23.33 15.29 19.57
C GLY A 182 22.45 14.78 18.43
N GLY A 183 22.16 15.67 17.47
CA GLY A 183 21.30 15.37 16.32
C GLY A 183 21.78 14.22 15.43
N GLY A 184 23.10 13.98 15.33
CA GLY A 184 23.63 12.85 14.56
C GLY A 184 23.22 11.50 15.13
N ILE A 185 23.27 11.35 16.46
CA ILE A 185 22.81 10.13 17.15
C ILE A 185 21.32 9.92 16.91
N PHE A 186 20.51 10.98 17.04
CA PHE A 186 19.07 10.89 16.84
C PHE A 186 18.72 10.44 15.42
N VAL A 187 19.35 11.03 14.40
CA VAL A 187 19.11 10.66 13.00
C VAL A 187 19.50 9.21 12.75
N LEU A 188 20.66 8.76 13.24
CA LEU A 188 21.11 7.36 13.10
C LEU A 188 20.20 6.37 13.82
N MET A 189 19.66 6.74 14.99
CA MET A 189 18.69 5.90 15.71
C MET A 189 17.36 5.80 14.95
N VAL A 190 16.83 6.91 14.44
CA VAL A 190 15.60 6.91 13.64
C VAL A 190 15.80 6.11 12.36
N ASP A 191 16.95 6.28 11.70
CA ASP A 191 17.31 5.53 10.50
C ASP A 191 17.39 4.02 10.75
N GLY A 192 18.14 3.59 11.77
CA GLY A 192 18.26 2.18 12.15
C GLY A 192 16.92 1.55 12.52
N LEU A 193 16.07 2.27 13.27
CA LEU A 193 14.71 1.82 13.60
C LEU A 193 13.82 1.72 12.36
N ALA A 194 13.90 2.69 11.44
CA ALA A 194 13.11 2.66 10.21
C ALA A 194 13.52 1.51 9.30
N GLN A 195 14.83 1.21 9.19
CA GLN A 195 15.33 0.04 8.48
C GLN A 195 14.85 -1.26 9.12
N ALA A 196 14.95 -1.38 10.45
CA ALA A 196 14.49 -2.56 11.18
C ALA A 196 12.97 -2.76 11.04
N ALA A 197 12.18 -1.68 11.12
CA ALA A 197 10.74 -1.72 10.90
C ALA A 197 10.40 -2.12 9.45
N GLY A 198 11.12 -1.59 8.46
CA GLY A 198 10.99 -1.97 7.06
C GLY A 198 11.24 -3.46 6.82
N VAL A 199 12.32 -4.00 7.37
CA VAL A 199 12.65 -5.43 7.30
C VAL A 199 11.58 -6.27 8.02
N GLY A 200 11.19 -5.86 9.23
CA GLY A 200 10.14 -6.53 10.00
C GLY A 200 8.82 -6.56 9.25
N MET A 201 8.47 -5.47 8.57
CA MET A 201 7.31 -5.43 7.68
C MET A 201 7.48 -6.38 6.49
N PHE A 202 8.59 -6.30 5.78
CA PHE A 202 8.81 -7.16 4.61
C PHE A 202 8.69 -8.65 4.97
N ILE A 203 9.39 -9.07 6.03
CA ILE A 203 9.36 -10.45 6.53
C ILE A 203 7.96 -10.82 7.04
N GLY A 204 7.34 -9.97 7.86
CA GLY A 204 6.01 -10.22 8.40
C GLY A 204 4.95 -10.37 7.29
N GLY A 205 5.08 -9.61 6.20
CA GLY A 205 4.18 -9.70 5.06
C GLY A 205 4.29 -11.02 4.28
N LEU A 206 5.46 -11.65 4.30
CA LEU A 206 5.73 -12.95 3.68
C LEU A 206 5.42 -14.11 4.63
N ALA A 207 5.77 -13.99 5.91
CA ALA A 207 5.67 -15.06 6.89
C ALA A 207 4.27 -15.22 7.49
N ALA A 208 3.42 -14.18 7.45
CA ALA A 208 2.05 -14.22 7.97
C ALA A 208 1.02 -13.94 6.86
N PRO A 209 0.81 -14.91 5.94
CA PRO A 209 -0.18 -14.75 4.87
C PRO A 209 -1.59 -14.56 5.43
N GLN A 210 -2.45 -13.91 4.64
CA GLN A 210 -3.87 -13.76 4.91
C GLN A 210 -4.65 -14.80 4.11
N GLN A 211 -5.64 -15.41 4.74
CA GLN A 211 -6.57 -16.31 4.06
C GLN A 211 -7.61 -15.47 3.32
N LYS A 212 -7.79 -15.72 2.02
CA LYS A 212 -8.83 -15.08 1.22
C LYS A 212 -9.65 -16.13 0.50
N LEU A 213 -10.95 -15.87 0.39
CA LEU A 213 -11.83 -16.63 -0.47
C LEU A 213 -11.66 -16.12 -1.90
N VAL A 214 -11.38 -17.05 -2.81
CA VAL A 214 -11.16 -16.75 -4.22
C VAL A 214 -12.13 -17.57 -5.03
N ARG A 215 -12.78 -16.91 -5.98
CA ARG A 215 -13.79 -17.53 -6.83
C ARG A 215 -13.13 -18.50 -7.82
N ASN A 216 -13.73 -19.67 -8.02
CA ASN A 216 -13.15 -20.79 -8.77
C ASN A 216 -13.02 -20.52 -10.28
N ASP A 217 -13.82 -19.61 -10.83
CA ASP A 217 -13.75 -19.17 -12.22
C ASP A 217 -12.55 -18.26 -12.52
N VAL A 218 -12.02 -17.56 -11.50
CA VAL A 218 -10.89 -16.64 -11.63
C VAL A 218 -9.60 -17.32 -11.19
N SER A 219 -9.00 -18.08 -12.10
CA SER A 219 -7.65 -18.62 -11.93
C SER A 219 -6.69 -17.82 -12.81
N LEU A 220 -5.65 -17.22 -12.22
CA LEU A 220 -4.57 -16.59 -12.99
C LEU A 220 -3.25 -17.12 -12.44
N SER A 221 -2.59 -17.99 -13.21
CA SER A 221 -1.30 -18.58 -12.87
C SER A 221 -0.22 -17.92 -13.71
N VAL A 222 0.78 -17.36 -13.03
CA VAL A 222 2.01 -16.89 -13.68
C VAL A 222 3.08 -17.94 -13.42
N LYS A 223 3.61 -18.53 -14.48
CA LYS A 223 4.68 -19.54 -14.40
C LYS A 223 5.91 -19.04 -15.15
N PRO A 224 7.12 -19.12 -14.56
CA PRO A 224 8.32 -18.89 -15.35
C PRO A 224 8.40 -19.95 -16.44
N ILE A 225 8.65 -19.51 -17.67
CA ILE A 225 8.93 -20.38 -18.81
C ILE A 225 10.42 -20.25 -19.09
N VAL A 226 11.13 -21.37 -18.92
CA VAL A 226 12.53 -21.49 -19.34
C VAL A 226 12.52 -22.33 -20.61
N THR A 227 12.75 -21.68 -21.75
CA THR A 227 13.01 -22.34 -23.03
C THR A 227 14.48 -22.12 -23.37
N GLY A 228 15.13 -23.05 -24.08
CA GLY A 228 16.60 -23.15 -24.23
C GLY A 228 17.41 -21.85 -24.19
N ASP A 229 16.98 -20.82 -24.93
CA ASP A 229 17.70 -19.55 -25.05
C ASP A 229 16.93 -18.35 -24.45
N THR A 230 15.77 -18.58 -23.81
CA THR A 230 14.84 -17.51 -23.38
C THR A 230 14.24 -17.77 -21.99
N LEU A 231 14.38 -16.78 -21.10
CA LEU A 231 13.62 -16.67 -19.86
C LEU A 231 12.38 -15.80 -20.10
N GLY A 232 11.20 -16.35 -19.83
CA GLY A 232 9.92 -15.65 -19.97
C GLY A 232 8.98 -15.89 -18.80
N LEU A 233 7.87 -15.16 -18.79
CA LEU A 233 6.74 -15.38 -17.89
C LEU A 233 5.54 -15.82 -18.73
N GLY A 234 5.04 -17.02 -18.49
CA GLY A 234 3.77 -17.48 -19.01
C GLY A 234 2.64 -17.04 -18.08
N VAL A 235 1.57 -16.49 -18.65
CA VAL A 235 0.32 -16.21 -17.93
C VAL A 235 -0.75 -17.15 -18.50
N SER A 236 -1.36 -17.94 -17.64
CA SER A 236 -2.48 -18.82 -18.02
C SER A 236 -3.62 -18.65 -17.03
N GLY A 237 -4.85 -18.64 -17.50
CA GLY A 237 -5.99 -18.47 -16.62
C GLY A 237 -7.34 -18.63 -17.31
N SER A 238 -8.38 -18.76 -16.50
CA SER A 238 -9.78 -18.69 -16.89
C SER A 238 -10.37 -17.36 -16.37
N LEU A 239 -11.22 -16.72 -17.17
CA LEU A 239 -11.94 -15.48 -16.84
C LEU A 239 -13.44 -15.68 -16.90
#